data_AF-A0A845UGC5-F1
#
_entry.id   AF-A0A845UGC5-F1
#
_cell.length_a   1.000
_cell.length_b   1.000
_cell.length_c   1.000
_cell.angle_alpha   90.00
_cell.angle_beta   90.00
_cell.angle_gamma   90.00
#
_symmetry.space_group_name_H-M   'P 1'
#
loop_
_entity.id
_entity.type
_entity.pdbx_description
1 polymer ?
#
loop_
_entity_poly.entity_id
_entity_poly.type
_entity_poly.pdbx_seq_one_letter_code
_entity_poly.pdbx_strand_id
1 'polypeptide(L)'
;MTEVTASRRVIERARRLAATPQPEAPKKRRTWLPKPVLAKKHYVFLFLVTGTYLLFELAFNARLLDVVGSTMDEEVVDEIEFFGRFISGIALTLVVWPKILKKTVVASYSRVATAFLMAMALLACCGVSYLVQEGILKAITASSSAEARRAAATMVLLTEAVHSKDIVLNGLPAETVDMSSPEAKTFLALLPALALNTDDLEGKTEREVQEVVRRRTDEAIGGVVHYYNTVYLPSEVGVKESYNGYLKIAQAYEEQLDNISVEQHKAYQKYLKGLGRYQPWNVPQRYFPRVRKKVREGGVQVSDRWSPRDKKGFYAQVEKQIMAEIEPRYRFEISKNFGGYLPHTYDFSQFQADETIQSRWQRDLKIDVDSLQLKSDWSLETFEKTFYDPWVNALADREVVKVLAPVSDFEEGGASEDTGLNAIRIAYVPLVAFIFSCLGALVHTFKTLWFGSMAALGRIWLAAPILLTAMYFSLGTVVIPQMSVANPVTNAVLYTKLEEQTAEKAGPVLPSVMRTLVQLQPLFYPISEAVRTKVLFGIEYKAEEFGF
;
A
#
# COMPACT_ATOMS: atom_id res chain seq x y z
N MET A 1 -116.58 46.66 1.02
CA MET A 1 -115.98 45.93 -0.13
C MET A 1 -114.55 46.43 -0.43
N THR A 2 -113.69 46.51 0.60
CA THR A 2 -112.36 47.16 0.48
C THR A 2 -111.25 46.44 1.25
N GLU A 3 -111.55 45.35 1.98
CA GLU A 3 -110.55 44.56 2.71
C GLU A 3 -110.11 43.28 2.00
N VAL A 4 -110.87 42.78 1.02
CA VAL A 4 -110.55 41.51 0.33
C VAL A 4 -109.46 41.68 -0.76
N THR A 5 -109.23 42.91 -1.22
CA THR A 5 -108.25 43.22 -2.28
C THR A 5 -106.82 43.43 -1.76
N ALA A 6 -106.64 43.80 -0.49
CA ALA A 6 -105.31 43.99 0.09
C ALA A 6 -104.59 42.65 0.35
N SER A 7 -105.34 41.64 0.84
CA SER A 7 -104.77 40.33 1.17
C SER A 7 -104.32 39.53 -0.07
N ARG A 8 -105.04 39.64 -1.19
CA ARG A 8 -104.62 39.02 -2.46
C ARG A 8 -103.32 39.61 -3.03
N ARG A 9 -103.10 40.93 -2.90
CA ARG A 9 -101.87 41.57 -3.39
C ARG A 9 -100.65 41.17 -2.57
N VAL A 10 -100.81 40.95 -1.26
CA VAL A 10 -99.72 40.47 -0.39
C VAL A 10 -99.35 39.02 -0.72
N ILE A 11 -100.34 38.16 -0.96
CA ILE A 11 -100.12 36.75 -1.31
C ILE A 11 -99.52 36.60 -2.73
N GLU A 12 -99.94 37.40 -3.71
CA GLU A 12 -99.31 37.41 -5.04
C GLU A 12 -97.88 37.96 -5.01
N ARG A 13 -97.58 38.97 -4.17
CA ARG A 13 -96.22 39.50 -4.03
C ARG A 13 -95.30 38.49 -3.33
N ALA A 14 -95.81 37.74 -2.35
CA ALA A 14 -95.09 36.63 -1.73
C ALA A 14 -94.83 35.47 -2.71
N ARG A 15 -95.79 35.11 -3.58
CA ARG A 15 -95.58 34.12 -4.64
C ARG A 15 -94.61 34.58 -5.73
N ARG A 16 -94.61 35.87 -6.09
CA ARG A 16 -93.64 36.42 -7.06
C ARG A 16 -92.22 36.49 -6.50
N LEU A 17 -92.05 36.76 -5.19
CA LEU A 17 -90.74 36.72 -4.54
C LEU A 17 -90.22 35.29 -4.36
N ALA A 18 -91.10 34.31 -4.15
CA ALA A 18 -90.74 32.89 -4.08
C ALA A 18 -90.47 32.24 -5.47
N ALA A 19 -90.95 32.84 -6.56
CA ALA A 19 -90.77 32.36 -7.93
C ALA A 19 -89.61 33.02 -8.70
N THR A 20 -88.84 33.89 -8.05
CA THR A 20 -87.61 34.42 -8.64
C THR A 20 -86.57 33.31 -8.70
N PRO A 21 -86.07 32.92 -9.89
CA PRO A 21 -84.95 31.99 -9.97
C PRO A 21 -83.78 32.61 -9.23
N GLN A 22 -83.23 31.91 -8.23
CA GLN A 22 -81.91 32.27 -7.72
C GLN A 22 -80.96 32.34 -8.93
N PRO A 23 -80.16 33.41 -9.09
CA PRO A 23 -79.07 33.36 -10.05
C PRO A 23 -78.22 32.14 -9.68
N GLU A 24 -78.11 31.17 -10.59
CA GLU A 24 -77.24 30.01 -10.38
C GLU A 24 -75.87 30.56 -9.96
N ALA A 25 -75.52 30.34 -8.68
CA ALA A 25 -74.17 30.59 -8.22
C ALA A 25 -73.24 29.88 -9.20
N PRO A 26 -72.18 30.54 -9.72
CA PRO A 26 -71.32 29.92 -10.72
C PRO A 26 -70.90 28.58 -10.17
N LYS A 27 -71.30 27.50 -10.84
CA LYS A 27 -70.92 26.12 -10.50
C LYS A 27 -69.41 26.08 -10.56
N LYS A 28 -68.75 26.38 -9.43
CA LYS A 28 -67.33 26.12 -9.22
C LYS A 28 -67.23 24.62 -9.41
N ARG A 29 -66.78 24.19 -10.60
CA ARG A 29 -66.33 22.81 -10.83
C ARG A 29 -65.32 22.53 -9.73
N ARG A 30 -65.77 21.90 -8.64
CA ARG A 30 -64.90 21.31 -7.62
C ARG A 30 -64.20 20.18 -8.34
N THR A 31 -63.04 20.49 -8.91
CA THR A 31 -62.09 19.47 -9.31
C THR A 31 -61.70 18.76 -8.02
N TRP A 32 -62.25 17.56 -7.81
CA TRP A 32 -61.94 16.67 -6.67
C TRP A 32 -60.48 16.20 -6.65
N LEU A 33 -59.68 16.66 -7.60
CA LEU A 33 -58.26 16.37 -7.69
C LEU A 33 -57.48 17.42 -6.89
N PRO A 34 -56.74 17.02 -5.83
CA PRO A 34 -55.87 17.95 -5.13
C PRO A 34 -54.82 18.49 -6.12
N LYS A 35 -54.76 19.81 -6.24
CA LYS A 35 -53.79 20.47 -7.12
C LYS A 35 -52.37 20.19 -6.61
N PRO A 36 -51.38 19.97 -7.50
CA PRO A 36 -50.00 19.86 -7.09
C PRO A 36 -49.58 21.12 -6.33
N VAL A 37 -48.95 20.93 -5.16
CA VAL A 37 -48.55 22.03 -4.26
C VAL A 37 -47.45 22.89 -4.89
N LEU A 38 -46.64 22.30 -5.79
CA LEU A 38 -45.59 22.99 -6.54
C LEU A 38 -45.99 23.17 -8.01
N ALA A 39 -45.59 24.30 -8.61
CA ALA A 39 -45.73 24.51 -10.06
C ALA A 39 -44.77 23.62 -10.87
N LYS A 40 -45.15 23.27 -12.12
CA LYS A 40 -44.39 22.44 -13.08
C LYS A 40 -42.90 22.78 -13.14
N LYS A 41 -42.56 24.08 -13.18
CA LYS A 41 -41.17 24.57 -13.24
C LYS A 41 -40.29 24.09 -12.08
N HIS A 42 -40.84 23.91 -10.88
CA HIS A 42 -40.07 23.42 -9.73
C HIS A 42 -39.79 21.92 -9.85
N TYR A 43 -40.71 21.14 -10.42
CA TYR A 43 -40.47 19.73 -10.72
C TYR A 43 -39.44 19.55 -11.85
N VAL A 44 -39.47 20.41 -12.87
CA VAL A 44 -38.41 20.44 -13.90
C VAL A 44 -37.05 20.74 -13.28
N PHE A 45 -36.96 21.76 -12.43
CA PHE A 45 -35.73 22.08 -11.70
C PHE A 45 -35.23 20.90 -10.86
N LEU A 46 -36.10 20.28 -10.05
CA LEU A 46 -35.73 19.13 -9.22
C LEU A 46 -35.32 17.92 -10.06
N PHE A 47 -35.99 17.67 -11.19
CA PHE A 47 -35.64 16.62 -12.13
C PHE A 47 -34.23 16.84 -12.70
N LEU A 48 -33.95 18.06 -13.19
CA LEU A 48 -32.65 18.37 -13.78
C LEU A 48 -31.52 18.25 -12.75
N VAL A 49 -31.66 18.85 -11.56
CA VAL A 49 -30.59 18.80 -10.56
C VAL A 49 -30.40 17.37 -10.03
N THR A 50 -31.47 16.62 -9.77
CA THR A 50 -31.34 15.23 -9.30
C THR A 50 -30.77 14.32 -10.39
N GLY A 51 -31.15 14.55 -11.65
CA GLY A 51 -30.59 13.84 -12.80
C GLY A 51 -29.10 14.14 -12.99
N THR A 52 -28.67 15.39 -12.87
CA THR A 52 -27.26 15.77 -12.91
C THR A 52 -26.48 15.09 -11.79
N TYR A 53 -26.98 15.14 -10.55
CA TYR A 53 -26.36 14.43 -9.43
C TYR A 53 -26.21 12.92 -9.71
N LEU A 54 -27.25 12.26 -10.26
CA LEU A 54 -27.15 10.84 -10.61
C LEU A 54 -26.06 10.53 -11.63
N LEU A 55 -25.80 11.42 -12.58
CA LEU A 55 -24.69 11.22 -13.52
C LEU A 55 -23.35 11.17 -12.77
N PHE A 56 -23.13 12.09 -11.82
CA PHE A 56 -21.93 12.11 -10.99
C PHE A 56 -21.88 10.95 -9.98
N GLU A 57 -23.01 10.52 -9.42
CA GLU A 57 -23.08 9.37 -8.52
C GLU A 57 -22.71 8.06 -9.26
N LEU A 58 -23.27 7.86 -10.45
CA LEU A 58 -22.95 6.69 -11.28
C LEU A 58 -21.48 6.71 -11.71
N ALA A 59 -20.97 7.85 -12.16
CA ALA A 59 -19.56 7.98 -12.52
C ALA A 59 -18.62 7.74 -11.33
N PHE A 60 -18.96 8.25 -10.14
CA PHE A 60 -18.22 7.98 -8.92
C PHE A 60 -18.25 6.49 -8.57
N ASN A 61 -19.38 5.81 -8.71
CA ASN A 61 -19.49 4.38 -8.44
C ASN A 61 -18.55 3.53 -9.33
N ALA A 62 -18.43 3.88 -10.62
CA ALA A 62 -17.46 3.22 -11.51
C ALA A 62 -16.02 3.50 -11.08
N ARG A 63 -15.70 4.76 -10.75
CA ARG A 63 -14.36 5.14 -10.30
C ARG A 63 -13.98 4.48 -8.97
N LEU A 64 -14.90 4.46 -8.00
CA LEU A 64 -14.75 3.78 -6.72
C LEU A 64 -14.35 2.33 -6.94
N LEU A 65 -15.04 1.63 -7.85
CA LEU A 65 -14.73 0.24 -8.15
C LEU A 65 -13.37 0.05 -8.83
N ASP A 66 -13.02 0.91 -9.78
CA ASP A 66 -11.73 0.82 -10.48
C ASP A 66 -10.54 1.15 -9.59
N VAL A 67 -10.70 2.11 -8.68
CA VAL A 67 -9.65 2.53 -7.76
C VAL A 67 -9.47 1.52 -6.64
N VAL A 68 -10.52 1.26 -5.89
CA VAL A 68 -10.45 0.41 -4.70
C VAL A 68 -10.31 -1.07 -5.07
N GLY A 69 -10.73 -1.45 -6.28
CA GLY A 69 -10.47 -2.76 -6.85
C GLY A 69 -9.09 -2.91 -7.51
N SER A 70 -8.21 -1.89 -7.46
CA SER A 70 -6.86 -1.96 -8.05
C SER A 70 -5.72 -1.49 -7.14
N THR A 71 -6.00 -0.71 -6.09
CA THR A 71 -4.99 -0.25 -5.13
C THR A 71 -5.59 -0.11 -3.73
N MET A 72 -4.73 -0.26 -2.72
CA MET A 72 -5.03 -0.02 -1.30
C MET A 72 -4.19 1.15 -0.74
N ASP A 73 -3.65 1.99 -1.62
CA ASP A 73 -2.85 3.16 -1.25
C ASP A 73 -3.66 4.17 -0.43
N GLU A 74 -3.08 4.64 0.67
CA GLU A 74 -3.73 5.49 1.67
C GLU A 74 -4.18 6.83 1.07
N GLU A 75 -3.32 7.47 0.27
CA GLU A 75 -3.63 8.76 -0.36
C GLU A 75 -4.86 8.64 -1.28
N VAL A 76 -4.91 7.56 -2.03
CA VAL A 76 -5.99 7.26 -2.97
C VAL A 76 -7.29 6.91 -2.22
N VAL A 77 -7.20 6.19 -1.10
CA VAL A 77 -8.34 5.89 -0.23
C VAL A 77 -8.92 7.17 0.38
N ASP A 78 -8.08 8.10 0.83
CA ASP A 78 -8.50 9.39 1.38
C ASP A 78 -9.22 10.27 0.33
N GLU A 79 -8.74 10.31 -0.92
CA GLU A 79 -9.42 11.00 -2.01
C GLU A 79 -10.84 10.44 -2.25
N ILE A 80 -10.94 9.11 -2.36
CA ILE A 80 -12.21 8.41 -2.55
C ILE A 80 -13.17 8.67 -1.38
N GLU A 81 -12.64 8.67 -0.16
CA GLU A 81 -13.42 8.94 1.04
C GLU A 81 -13.96 10.38 1.05
N PHE A 82 -13.14 11.36 0.66
CA PHE A 82 -13.55 12.75 0.54
C PHE A 82 -14.70 12.92 -0.47
N PHE A 83 -14.54 12.41 -1.69
CA PHE A 83 -15.57 12.52 -2.72
C PHE A 83 -16.83 11.72 -2.37
N GLY A 84 -16.68 10.53 -1.78
CA GLY A 84 -17.80 9.72 -1.30
C GLY A 84 -18.66 10.47 -0.27
N ARG A 85 -18.02 11.13 0.71
CA ARG A 85 -18.69 11.96 1.72
C ARG A 85 -19.36 13.18 1.09
N PHE A 86 -18.68 13.84 0.17
CA PHE A 86 -19.18 15.03 -0.51
C PHE A 86 -20.44 14.72 -1.34
N ILE A 87 -20.37 13.69 -2.17
CA ILE A 87 -21.48 13.23 -3.03
C ILE A 87 -22.66 12.77 -2.16
N SER A 88 -22.40 12.02 -1.08
CA SER A 88 -23.44 11.63 -0.11
C SER A 88 -24.11 12.85 0.56
N GLY A 89 -23.34 13.91 0.82
CA GLY A 89 -23.85 15.19 1.29
C GLY A 89 -24.85 15.82 0.32
N ILE A 90 -24.50 15.86 -0.97
CA ILE A 90 -25.40 16.34 -2.04
C ILE A 90 -26.66 15.47 -2.11
N ALA A 91 -26.52 14.15 -2.00
CA ALA A 91 -27.65 13.23 -1.97
C ALA A 91 -28.65 13.61 -0.86
N LEU A 92 -28.14 13.78 0.37
CA LEU A 92 -28.94 14.19 1.52
C LEU A 92 -29.59 15.56 1.31
N THR A 93 -28.87 16.52 0.72
CA THR A 93 -29.44 17.82 0.35
C THR A 93 -30.63 17.69 -0.60
N LEU A 94 -30.51 16.85 -1.63
CA LEU A 94 -31.57 16.59 -2.59
C LEU A 94 -32.76 15.85 -1.98
N VAL A 95 -32.58 15.14 -0.86
CA VAL A 95 -33.68 14.63 -0.02
C VAL A 95 -34.48 15.77 0.62
N VAL A 96 -33.80 16.80 1.13
CA VAL A 96 -34.40 17.89 1.91
C VAL A 96 -34.99 19.00 1.03
N TRP A 97 -34.35 19.34 -0.09
CA TRP A 97 -34.73 20.45 -0.97
C TRP A 97 -36.21 20.48 -1.40
N PRO A 98 -36.86 19.37 -1.78
CA PRO A 98 -38.29 19.38 -2.12
C PRO A 98 -39.19 19.85 -0.96
N LYS A 99 -38.82 19.54 0.29
CA LYS A 99 -39.57 19.96 1.48
C LYS A 99 -39.41 21.47 1.72
N ILE A 100 -38.19 21.99 1.55
CA ILE A 100 -37.89 23.43 1.67
C ILE A 100 -38.63 24.20 0.58
N LEU A 101 -38.55 23.78 -0.68
CA LEU A 101 -39.26 24.39 -1.80
C LEU A 101 -40.77 24.40 -1.57
N LYS A 102 -41.35 23.29 -1.11
CA LYS A 102 -42.78 23.24 -0.78
C LYS A 102 -43.15 24.24 0.31
N LYS A 103 -42.38 24.29 1.41
CA LYS A 103 -42.64 25.19 2.55
C LYS A 103 -42.51 26.66 2.16
N THR A 104 -41.46 27.03 1.45
CA THR A 104 -41.18 28.42 1.01
C THR A 104 -42.19 28.92 -0.01
N VAL A 105 -42.63 28.06 -0.93
CA VAL A 105 -43.69 28.40 -1.90
C VAL A 105 -45.04 28.60 -1.20
N VAL A 106 -45.41 27.72 -0.26
CA VAL A 106 -46.67 27.86 0.50
C VAL A 106 -46.66 29.09 1.41
N ALA A 107 -45.53 29.38 2.05
CA ALA A 107 -45.35 30.54 2.92
C ALA A 107 -45.02 31.84 2.15
N SER A 108 -45.00 31.80 0.81
CA SER A 108 -44.75 32.96 -0.06
C SER A 108 -43.42 33.70 0.21
N TYR A 109 -42.35 32.95 0.50
CA TYR A 109 -41.02 33.52 0.72
C TYR A 109 -40.46 34.12 -0.58
N SER A 110 -39.55 35.10 -0.46
CA SER A 110 -38.85 35.65 -1.62
C SER A 110 -37.93 34.62 -2.27
N ARG A 111 -37.59 34.81 -3.55
CA ARG A 111 -36.65 33.92 -4.26
C ARG A 111 -35.27 33.90 -3.61
N VAL A 112 -34.81 35.05 -3.13
CA VAL A 112 -33.52 35.20 -2.43
C VAL A 112 -33.53 34.42 -1.11
N ALA A 113 -34.59 34.56 -0.31
CA ALA A 113 -34.73 33.81 0.93
C ALA A 113 -34.80 32.29 0.69
N THR A 114 -35.49 31.87 -0.38
CA THR A 114 -35.57 30.46 -0.78
C THR A 114 -34.20 29.91 -1.19
N ALA A 115 -33.45 30.65 -2.02
CA ALA A 115 -32.11 30.28 -2.44
C ALA A 115 -31.14 30.20 -1.25
N PHE A 116 -31.19 31.19 -0.35
CA PHE A 116 -30.39 31.18 0.88
C PHE A 116 -30.68 29.96 1.75
N LEU A 117 -31.96 29.63 1.98
CA LEU A 117 -32.32 28.42 2.74
C LEU A 117 -31.86 27.13 2.07
N MET A 118 -31.91 27.05 0.73
CA MET A 118 -31.42 25.89 -0.01
C MET A 118 -29.89 25.76 0.06
N ALA A 119 -29.15 26.87 0.01
CA ALA A 119 -27.70 26.89 0.17
C ALA A 119 -27.28 26.51 1.60
N MET A 120 -27.98 27.05 2.61
CA MET A 120 -27.76 26.64 4.01
C MET A 120 -28.06 25.16 4.22
N ALA A 121 -29.11 24.63 3.60
CA ALA A 121 -29.41 23.20 3.64
C ALA A 121 -28.35 22.34 2.93
N LEU A 122 -27.73 22.84 1.85
CA LEU A 122 -26.60 22.17 1.22
C LEU A 122 -25.43 22.04 2.20
N LEU A 123 -24.96 23.15 2.76
CA LEU A 123 -23.86 23.17 3.72
C LEU A 123 -24.16 22.30 4.95
N ALA A 124 -25.37 22.40 5.52
CA ALA A 124 -25.77 21.61 6.67
C ALA A 124 -25.83 20.11 6.35
N CYS A 125 -26.39 19.71 5.21
CA CYS A 125 -26.46 18.31 4.83
C CYS A 125 -25.09 17.71 4.48
N CYS A 126 -24.21 18.47 3.80
CA CYS A 126 -22.83 18.04 3.57
C CYS A 126 -22.09 17.85 4.90
N GLY A 127 -22.19 18.81 5.83
CA GLY A 127 -21.60 18.69 7.16
C GLY A 127 -22.14 17.50 7.96
N VAL A 128 -23.47 17.29 7.95
CA VAL A 128 -24.10 16.14 8.61
C VAL A 128 -23.65 14.82 7.98
N SER A 129 -23.62 14.71 6.65
CA SER A 129 -23.17 13.49 5.97
C SER A 129 -21.72 13.17 6.31
N TYR A 130 -20.85 14.19 6.33
CA TYR A 130 -19.46 14.04 6.72
C TYR A 130 -19.34 13.49 8.15
N LEU A 131 -20.01 14.12 9.11
CA LEU A 131 -19.98 13.70 10.52
C LEU A 131 -20.55 12.29 10.73
N VAL A 132 -21.58 11.90 9.98
CA VAL A 132 -22.18 10.56 10.08
C VAL A 132 -21.22 9.49 9.56
N GLN A 133 -20.64 9.68 8.37
CA GLN A 133 -19.72 8.69 7.79
C GLN A 133 -18.41 8.61 8.58
N GLU A 134 -17.87 9.75 8.99
CA GLU A 134 -16.73 9.85 9.90
C GLU A 134 -17.02 9.17 11.23
N GLY A 135 -18.21 9.38 11.78
CA GLY A 135 -18.64 8.76 13.03
C GLY A 135 -18.76 7.23 12.92
N ILE A 136 -19.24 6.71 11.79
CA ILE A 136 -19.30 5.26 11.52
C ILE A 136 -17.89 4.67 11.47
N LEU A 137 -16.99 5.26 10.67
CA LEU A 137 -15.62 4.78 10.53
C LEU A 137 -14.87 4.87 11.87
N LYS A 138 -15.00 5.98 12.60
CA LYS A 138 -14.45 6.13 13.95
C LYS A 138 -15.01 5.12 14.94
N ALA A 139 -16.29 4.79 14.87
CA ALA A 139 -16.88 3.77 15.73
C ALA A 139 -16.30 2.38 15.41
N ILE A 140 -16.12 2.05 14.13
CA ILE A 140 -15.50 0.79 13.70
C ILE A 140 -14.04 0.71 14.16
N THR A 141 -13.23 1.76 13.93
CA THR A 141 -11.82 1.78 14.36
C THR A 141 -11.67 1.80 15.87
N ALA A 142 -12.43 2.63 16.59
CA ALA A 142 -12.34 2.72 18.05
C ALA A 142 -12.82 1.46 18.77
N SER A 143 -13.76 0.70 18.19
CA SER A 143 -14.23 -0.57 18.75
C SER A 143 -13.38 -1.78 18.36
N SER A 144 -12.37 -1.60 17.50
CA SER A 144 -11.47 -2.69 17.09
C SER A 144 -10.50 -3.08 18.22
N SER A 145 -10.33 -4.39 18.41
CA SER A 145 -9.31 -4.94 19.31
C SER A 145 -7.92 -4.89 18.67
N ALA A 146 -6.87 -5.05 19.46
CA ALA A 146 -5.50 -5.10 18.96
C ALA A 146 -5.28 -6.26 17.97
N GLU A 147 -5.93 -7.41 18.20
CA GLU A 147 -5.92 -8.55 17.27
C GLU A 147 -6.57 -8.18 15.93
N ALA A 148 -7.72 -7.49 15.97
CA ALA A 148 -8.39 -7.06 14.75
C ALA A 148 -7.54 -6.04 13.96
N ARG A 149 -6.87 -5.12 14.66
CA ARG A 149 -5.96 -4.13 14.07
C ARG A 149 -4.77 -4.79 13.37
N ARG A 150 -4.12 -5.76 14.03
CA ARG A 150 -3.02 -6.54 13.44
C ARG A 150 -3.48 -7.35 12.23
N ALA A 151 -4.62 -8.03 12.35
CA ALA A 151 -5.22 -8.78 11.26
C ALA A 151 -5.54 -7.86 10.07
N ALA A 152 -6.02 -6.65 10.31
CA ALA A 152 -6.31 -5.68 9.25
C ALA A 152 -5.04 -5.25 8.52
N ALA A 153 -3.97 -4.92 9.25
CA ALA A 153 -2.69 -4.56 8.65
C ALA A 153 -2.15 -5.66 7.74
N THR A 154 -2.25 -6.91 8.21
CA THR A 154 -1.86 -8.09 7.42
C THR A 154 -2.73 -8.24 6.17
N MET A 155 -4.04 -8.10 6.30
CA MET A 155 -4.97 -8.27 5.17
C MET A 155 -4.86 -7.17 4.12
N VAL A 156 -4.58 -5.93 4.53
CA VAL A 156 -4.35 -4.83 3.59
C VAL A 156 -3.11 -5.12 2.75
N LEU A 157 -2.00 -5.55 3.38
CA LEU A 157 -0.78 -5.96 2.67
C LEU A 157 -1.03 -7.12 1.69
N LEU A 158 -1.72 -8.16 2.14
CA LEU A 158 -2.00 -9.33 1.30
C LEU A 158 -2.95 -8.98 0.15
N THR A 159 -3.93 -8.12 0.38
CA THR A 159 -4.86 -7.71 -0.67
C THR A 159 -4.15 -6.86 -1.71
N GLU A 160 -3.25 -5.97 -1.29
CA GLU A 160 -2.36 -5.24 -2.20
C GLU A 160 -1.51 -6.21 -3.05
N ALA A 161 -0.94 -7.24 -2.44
CA ALA A 161 -0.20 -8.29 -3.15
C ALA A 161 -1.08 -9.12 -4.11
N VAL A 162 -2.38 -9.29 -3.81
CA VAL A 162 -3.30 -9.91 -4.77
C VAL A 162 -3.56 -8.98 -5.95
N HIS A 163 -3.68 -7.66 -5.72
CA HIS A 163 -3.87 -6.67 -6.78
C HIS A 163 -2.66 -6.57 -7.74
N SER A 164 -1.44 -6.60 -7.20
CA SER A 164 -0.21 -6.64 -8.01
C SER A 164 -0.01 -7.97 -8.75
N LYS A 165 -0.91 -8.95 -8.54
CA LYS A 165 -0.82 -10.33 -9.03
C LYS A 165 0.34 -11.12 -8.44
N ASP A 166 0.79 -10.71 -7.26
CA ASP A 166 1.86 -11.40 -6.55
C ASP A 166 1.37 -12.68 -5.88
N ILE A 167 0.14 -12.67 -5.36
CA ILE A 167 -0.50 -13.86 -4.79
C ILE A 167 -1.67 -14.30 -5.67
N VAL A 168 -1.79 -15.61 -5.85
CA VAL A 168 -3.02 -16.24 -6.35
C VAL A 168 -3.90 -16.61 -5.16
N LEU A 169 -5.14 -16.12 -5.17
CA LEU A 169 -6.12 -16.48 -4.14
C LEU A 169 -6.60 -17.93 -4.32
N ASN A 170 -6.18 -18.80 -3.42
CA ASN A 170 -6.65 -20.19 -3.37
C ASN A 170 -8.16 -20.24 -3.16
N GLY A 171 -8.87 -21.05 -3.96
CA GLY A 171 -10.33 -21.16 -3.91
C GLY A 171 -11.09 -20.15 -4.77
N LEU A 172 -10.37 -19.31 -5.53
CA LEU A 172 -10.90 -18.54 -6.67
C LEU A 172 -10.40 -19.16 -7.98
N PRO A 173 -11.24 -19.90 -8.72
CA PRO A 173 -10.85 -20.54 -9.96
C PRO A 173 -10.52 -19.52 -11.07
N ALA A 174 -9.23 -19.35 -11.36
CA ALA A 174 -8.70 -18.41 -12.36
C ALA A 174 -9.23 -18.67 -13.79
N GLU A 175 -9.66 -19.89 -14.07
CA GLU A 175 -10.26 -20.28 -15.36
C GLU A 175 -11.66 -19.70 -15.56
N THR A 176 -12.38 -19.43 -14.47
CA THR A 176 -13.78 -18.99 -14.51
C THR A 176 -14.02 -17.60 -13.94
N VAL A 177 -13.05 -17.05 -13.21
CA VAL A 177 -13.11 -15.71 -12.62
C VAL A 177 -12.14 -14.81 -13.37
N ASP A 178 -12.69 -13.89 -14.16
CA ASP A 178 -11.92 -12.78 -14.72
C ASP A 178 -11.68 -11.73 -13.64
N MET A 179 -10.43 -11.59 -13.18
CA MET A 179 -10.08 -10.61 -12.12
C MET A 179 -10.28 -9.15 -12.55
N SER A 180 -10.48 -8.89 -13.85
CA SER A 180 -10.85 -7.56 -14.34
C SER A 180 -12.35 -7.29 -14.33
N SER A 181 -13.17 -8.31 -14.03
CA SER A 181 -14.62 -8.18 -14.01
C SER A 181 -15.11 -7.32 -12.84
N PRO A 182 -16.27 -6.65 -12.97
CA PRO A 182 -16.80 -5.77 -11.93
C PRO A 182 -17.02 -6.48 -10.59
N GLU A 183 -17.54 -7.70 -10.63
CA GLU A 183 -17.76 -8.52 -9.44
C GLU A 183 -16.45 -8.93 -8.76
N ALA A 184 -15.39 -9.24 -9.53
CA ALA A 184 -14.08 -9.58 -8.98
C ALA A 184 -13.43 -8.36 -8.31
N LYS A 185 -13.43 -7.20 -8.97
CA LYS A 185 -12.96 -5.94 -8.37
C LYS A 185 -13.70 -5.58 -7.09
N THR A 186 -15.02 -5.79 -7.07
CA THR A 186 -15.84 -5.49 -5.89
C THR A 186 -15.52 -6.45 -4.75
N PHE A 187 -15.34 -7.73 -5.07
CA PHE A 187 -14.92 -8.70 -4.08
C PHE A 187 -13.54 -8.37 -3.51
N LEU A 188 -12.55 -8.02 -4.34
CA LEU A 188 -11.22 -7.64 -3.85
C LEU A 188 -11.27 -6.39 -2.96
N ALA A 189 -12.07 -5.38 -3.34
CA ALA A 189 -12.31 -4.20 -2.53
C ALA A 189 -12.94 -4.50 -1.15
N LEU A 190 -13.74 -5.56 -1.06
CA LEU A 190 -14.41 -5.99 0.17
C LEU A 190 -13.67 -7.13 0.90
N LEU A 191 -12.63 -7.69 0.29
CA LEU A 191 -11.90 -8.85 0.80
C LEU A 191 -11.29 -8.60 2.19
N PRO A 192 -10.65 -7.45 2.47
CA PRO A 192 -10.15 -7.18 3.82
C PRO A 192 -11.25 -7.23 4.88
N ALA A 193 -12.40 -6.57 4.64
CA ALA A 193 -13.53 -6.56 5.56
C ALA A 193 -14.15 -7.95 5.76
N LEU A 194 -14.24 -8.76 4.71
CA LEU A 194 -14.69 -10.17 4.80
C LEU A 194 -13.70 -11.02 5.60
N ALA A 195 -12.41 -10.91 5.29
CA ALA A 195 -11.36 -11.74 5.90
C ALA A 195 -11.18 -11.47 7.40
N LEU A 196 -11.35 -10.22 7.84
CA LEU A 196 -11.26 -9.85 9.27
C LEU A 196 -12.29 -10.56 10.16
N ASN A 197 -13.37 -11.05 9.56
CA ASN A 197 -14.42 -11.76 10.27
C ASN A 197 -14.22 -13.29 10.26
N THR A 198 -13.04 -13.78 9.88
CA THR A 198 -12.73 -15.22 9.87
C THR A 198 -11.88 -15.64 11.05
N ASP A 199 -11.96 -16.94 11.38
CA ASP A 199 -11.15 -17.55 12.42
C ASP A 199 -9.77 -17.96 11.90
N ASP A 200 -8.76 -17.85 12.76
CA ASP A 200 -7.38 -18.30 12.49
C ASP A 200 -6.85 -17.74 11.17
N LEU A 201 -7.05 -16.44 10.96
CA LEU A 201 -6.55 -15.75 9.78
C LEU A 201 -5.02 -15.77 9.76
N GLU A 202 -4.41 -15.51 10.91
CA GLU A 202 -2.97 -15.38 11.07
C GLU A 202 -2.22 -16.66 10.68
N GLY A 203 -2.61 -17.81 11.24
CA GLY A 203 -1.99 -19.09 10.91
C GLY A 203 -2.17 -19.51 9.46
N LYS A 204 -3.21 -19.00 8.79
CA LYS A 204 -3.50 -19.28 7.37
C LYS A 204 -2.84 -18.32 6.40
N THR A 205 -2.31 -17.20 6.87
CA THR A 205 -1.74 -16.16 6.00
C THR A 205 -0.26 -15.87 6.27
N GLU A 206 0.32 -16.39 7.35
CA GLU A 206 1.72 -16.12 7.72
C GLU A 206 2.69 -16.50 6.58
N ARG A 207 2.49 -17.65 5.95
CA ARG A 207 3.33 -18.11 4.82
C ARG A 207 3.22 -17.17 3.63
N GLU A 208 1.99 -16.75 3.31
CA GLU A 208 1.68 -15.84 2.21
C GLU A 208 2.28 -14.46 2.46
N VAL A 209 2.28 -13.98 3.72
CA VAL A 209 2.98 -12.74 4.11
C VAL A 209 4.48 -12.88 3.89
N GLN A 210 5.08 -13.98 4.34
CA GLN A 210 6.52 -14.24 4.13
C GLN A 210 6.87 -14.25 2.64
N GLU A 211 6.08 -14.91 1.81
CA GLU A 211 6.28 -14.97 0.35
C GLU A 211 6.18 -13.58 -0.30
N VAL A 212 5.22 -12.74 0.12
CA VAL A 212 5.07 -11.36 -0.38
C VAL A 212 6.21 -10.47 0.02
N VAL A 213 6.58 -10.47 1.30
CA VAL A 213 7.68 -9.65 1.82
C VAL A 213 8.99 -10.06 1.16
N ARG A 214 9.23 -11.36 0.98
CA ARG A 214 10.41 -11.87 0.26
C ARG A 214 10.45 -11.37 -1.18
N ARG A 215 9.33 -11.42 -1.89
CA ARG A 215 9.28 -10.97 -3.28
C ARG A 215 9.50 -9.46 -3.42
N ARG A 216 8.83 -8.65 -2.60
CA ARG A 216 9.06 -7.20 -2.57
C ARG A 216 10.53 -6.87 -2.26
N THR A 217 11.15 -7.64 -1.38
CA THR A 217 12.58 -7.51 -1.07
C THR A 217 13.45 -7.84 -2.28
N ASP A 218 13.17 -8.94 -2.98
CA ASP A 218 13.87 -9.32 -4.22
C ASP A 218 13.72 -8.25 -5.32
N GLU A 219 12.51 -7.73 -5.52
CA GLU A 219 12.22 -6.66 -6.48
C GLU A 219 12.93 -5.35 -6.13
N ALA A 220 12.97 -4.98 -4.85
CA ALA A 220 13.69 -3.79 -4.37
C ALA A 220 15.20 -3.88 -4.62
N ILE A 221 15.76 -5.08 -4.60
CA ILE A 221 17.17 -5.36 -4.94
C ILE A 221 17.39 -5.40 -6.46
N GLY A 222 16.32 -5.59 -7.24
CA GLY A 222 16.31 -5.61 -8.71
C GLY A 222 16.26 -7.01 -9.32
N GLY A 223 16.15 -8.07 -8.49
CA GLY A 223 16.13 -9.46 -8.92
C GLY A 223 17.53 -10.06 -9.14
N VAL A 224 17.64 -11.38 -8.95
CA VAL A 224 18.93 -12.10 -8.94
C VAL A 224 19.75 -11.89 -10.21
N VAL A 225 19.13 -11.95 -11.38
CA VAL A 225 19.83 -11.81 -12.67
C VAL A 225 20.39 -10.41 -12.85
N HIS A 226 19.60 -9.39 -12.50
CA HIS A 226 20.06 -8.00 -12.58
C HIS A 226 21.22 -7.79 -11.61
N TYR A 227 21.01 -8.08 -10.33
CA TYR A 227 22.00 -7.87 -9.28
C TYR A 227 23.31 -8.62 -9.57
N TYR A 228 23.23 -9.87 -10.03
CA TYR A 228 24.41 -10.65 -10.40
C TYR A 228 25.24 -9.95 -11.48
N ASN A 229 24.59 -9.49 -12.55
CA ASN A 229 25.28 -8.91 -13.71
C ASN A 229 25.74 -7.47 -13.49
N THR A 230 24.99 -6.66 -12.74
CA THR A 230 25.24 -5.21 -12.62
C THR A 230 25.97 -4.83 -11.34
N VAL A 231 25.93 -5.67 -10.30
CA VAL A 231 26.51 -5.38 -8.99
C VAL A 231 27.61 -6.39 -8.64
N TYR A 232 27.27 -7.68 -8.60
CA TYR A 232 28.20 -8.71 -8.11
C TYR A 232 29.39 -8.94 -9.04
N LEU A 233 29.19 -9.21 -10.34
CA LEU A 233 30.29 -9.43 -11.28
C LEU A 233 31.27 -8.24 -11.35
N PRO A 234 30.83 -6.98 -11.43
CA PRO A 234 31.75 -5.83 -11.35
C PRO A 234 32.53 -5.76 -10.04
N SER A 235 31.91 -6.10 -8.90
CA SER A 235 32.59 -6.09 -7.60
C SER A 235 33.68 -7.17 -7.50
N GLU A 236 33.47 -8.32 -8.16
CA GLU A 236 34.43 -9.41 -8.23
C GLU A 236 35.72 -8.98 -8.95
N VAL A 237 35.59 -8.18 -10.02
CA VAL A 237 36.74 -7.61 -10.73
C VAL A 237 37.57 -6.75 -9.77
N GLY A 238 36.93 -5.94 -8.93
CA GLY A 238 37.61 -5.12 -7.92
C GLY A 238 38.39 -5.95 -6.89
N VAL A 239 37.86 -7.10 -6.46
CA VAL A 239 38.57 -8.01 -5.54
C VAL A 239 39.76 -8.68 -6.21
N LYS A 240 39.62 -9.11 -7.47
CA LYS A 240 40.73 -9.65 -8.27
C LYS A 240 41.84 -8.63 -8.49
N GLU A 241 41.49 -7.37 -8.74
CA GLU A 241 42.45 -6.26 -8.82
C GLU A 241 43.15 -5.98 -7.49
N SER A 242 42.40 -6.03 -6.38
CA SER A 242 42.93 -5.93 -5.03
C SER A 242 43.95 -7.04 -4.74
N TYR A 243 43.67 -8.27 -5.15
CA TYR A 243 44.60 -9.40 -5.04
C TYR A 243 45.88 -9.18 -5.85
N ASN A 244 45.79 -8.63 -7.07
CA ASN A 244 46.97 -8.26 -7.85
C ASN A 244 47.82 -7.19 -7.15
N GLY A 245 47.19 -6.26 -6.42
CA GLY A 245 47.88 -5.30 -5.56
C GLY A 245 48.61 -5.97 -4.40
N TYR A 246 47.96 -6.93 -3.74
CA TYR A 246 48.53 -7.73 -2.66
C TYR A 246 49.74 -8.54 -3.15
N LEU A 247 49.62 -9.22 -4.29
CA LEU A 247 50.69 -10.03 -4.88
C LEU A 247 51.96 -9.22 -5.13
N LYS A 248 51.85 -7.96 -5.58
CA LYS A 248 53.02 -7.10 -5.78
C LYS A 248 53.79 -6.86 -4.49
N ILE A 249 53.08 -6.64 -3.37
CA ILE A 249 53.70 -6.40 -2.06
C ILE A 249 54.27 -7.70 -1.50
N ALA A 250 53.52 -8.80 -1.58
CA ALA A 250 53.95 -10.11 -1.12
C ALA A 250 55.20 -10.61 -1.88
N GLN A 251 55.22 -10.48 -3.21
CA GLN A 251 56.38 -10.86 -4.03
C GLN A 251 57.62 -10.02 -3.73
N ALA A 252 57.46 -8.72 -3.50
CA ALA A 252 58.58 -7.85 -3.12
C ALA A 252 59.18 -8.24 -1.75
N TYR A 253 58.33 -8.70 -0.82
CA TYR A 253 58.76 -9.24 0.47
C TYR A 253 59.46 -10.60 0.32
N GLU A 254 58.90 -11.52 -0.47
CA GLU A 254 59.53 -12.81 -0.79
C GLU A 254 60.90 -12.65 -1.47
N GLU A 255 61.04 -11.71 -2.41
CA GLU A 255 62.33 -11.41 -3.03
C GLU A 255 63.37 -10.93 -2.00
N GLN A 256 62.94 -10.18 -0.97
CA GLN A 256 63.82 -9.78 0.13
C GLN A 256 64.22 -10.96 1.01
N LEU A 257 63.30 -11.91 1.26
CA LEU A 257 63.58 -13.15 1.99
C LEU A 257 64.60 -14.02 1.24
N ASP A 258 64.42 -14.22 -0.06
CA ASP A 258 65.33 -15.00 -0.89
C ASP A 258 66.75 -14.39 -0.92
N ASN A 259 66.82 -13.06 -0.88
CA ASN A 259 68.07 -12.31 -0.86
C ASN A 259 68.79 -12.33 0.51
N ILE A 260 68.19 -12.83 1.59
CA ILE A 260 68.85 -12.91 2.92
C ILE A 260 70.15 -13.70 2.82
N SER A 261 70.15 -14.82 2.11
CA SER A 261 71.33 -15.67 1.95
C SER A 261 72.49 -14.95 1.25
N VAL A 262 72.16 -14.10 0.26
CA VAL A 262 73.10 -13.27 -0.48
C VAL A 262 73.66 -12.16 0.42
N GLU A 263 72.81 -11.48 1.19
CA GLU A 263 73.22 -10.44 2.13
C GLU A 263 74.06 -11.00 3.29
N GLN A 264 73.72 -12.18 3.81
CA GLN A 264 74.56 -12.94 4.75
C GLN A 264 75.95 -13.20 4.17
N HIS A 265 76.04 -13.62 2.90
CA HIS A 265 77.33 -13.86 2.25
C HIS A 265 78.12 -12.56 2.08
N LYS A 266 77.49 -11.50 1.58
CA LYS A 266 78.13 -10.17 1.41
C LYS A 266 78.64 -9.62 2.74
N ALA A 267 77.83 -9.66 3.80
CA ALA A 267 78.20 -9.23 5.13
C ALA A 267 79.38 -10.06 5.69
N TYR A 268 79.37 -11.38 5.47
CA TYR A 268 80.45 -12.25 5.88
C TYR A 268 81.76 -11.98 5.12
N GLN A 269 81.69 -11.74 3.81
CA GLN A 269 82.87 -11.37 3.02
C GLN A 269 83.45 -10.03 3.48
N LYS A 270 82.61 -9.05 3.82
CA LYS A 270 83.05 -7.78 4.41
C LYS A 270 83.74 -8.00 5.77
N TYR A 271 83.17 -8.87 6.60
CA TYR A 271 83.79 -9.29 7.86
C TYR A 271 85.17 -9.94 7.64
N LEU A 272 85.30 -10.89 6.71
CA LEU A 272 86.57 -11.55 6.38
C LEU A 272 87.64 -10.54 5.93
N LYS A 273 87.29 -9.61 5.02
CA LYS A 273 88.19 -8.53 4.59
C LYS A 273 88.64 -7.66 5.77
N GLY A 274 87.73 -7.39 6.71
CA GLY A 274 88.00 -6.59 7.92
C GLY A 274 88.97 -7.23 8.93
N LEU A 275 89.26 -8.53 8.81
CA LEU A 275 90.24 -9.24 9.64
C LEU A 275 91.69 -9.04 9.19
N GLY A 276 91.92 -8.54 7.97
CA GLY A 276 93.26 -8.31 7.41
C GLY A 276 94.04 -9.61 7.26
N ARG A 277 95.16 -9.75 7.97
CA ARG A 277 96.01 -10.96 7.93
C ARG A 277 95.41 -12.18 8.66
N TYR A 278 94.36 -11.97 9.45
CA TYR A 278 93.74 -13.03 10.22
C TYR A 278 92.58 -13.69 9.45
N GLN A 279 92.38 -14.97 9.71
CA GLN A 279 91.24 -15.78 9.31
C GLN A 279 90.41 -16.14 10.55
N PRO A 280 89.11 -16.40 10.43
CA PRO A 280 88.23 -16.74 11.56
C PRO A 280 88.80 -17.75 12.56
N TRP A 281 89.49 -18.79 12.07
CA TRP A 281 90.09 -19.84 12.91
C TRP A 281 91.41 -19.46 13.59
N ASN A 282 92.15 -18.48 13.06
CA ASN A 282 93.50 -18.12 13.53
C ASN A 282 93.58 -16.80 14.31
N VAL A 283 92.45 -16.13 14.56
CA VAL A 283 92.40 -14.94 15.42
C VAL A 283 92.79 -15.33 16.86
N PRO A 284 93.81 -14.71 17.49
CA PRO A 284 94.11 -14.93 18.90
C PRO A 284 92.96 -14.49 19.81
N GLN A 285 92.65 -15.28 20.85
CA GLN A 285 91.49 -15.07 21.73
C GLN A 285 91.47 -13.68 22.39
N ARG A 286 92.64 -13.11 22.71
CA ARG A 286 92.78 -11.74 23.23
C ARG A 286 92.21 -10.65 22.30
N TYR A 287 92.10 -10.92 21.00
CA TYR A 287 91.53 -9.98 20.02
C TYR A 287 90.04 -10.20 19.76
N PHE A 288 89.41 -11.24 20.31
CA PHE A 288 87.98 -11.52 20.12
C PHE A 288 87.07 -10.33 20.52
N PRO A 289 87.29 -9.63 21.65
CA PRO A 289 86.49 -8.46 22.00
C PRO A 289 86.57 -7.35 20.95
N ARG A 290 87.77 -7.11 20.38
CA ARG A 290 87.98 -6.10 19.33
C ARG A 290 87.29 -6.50 18.02
N VAL A 291 87.33 -7.78 17.65
CA VAL A 291 86.63 -8.28 16.47
C VAL A 291 85.12 -8.16 16.65
N ARG A 292 84.57 -8.55 17.81
CA ARG A 292 83.14 -8.33 18.13
C ARG A 292 82.74 -6.88 18.02
N LYS A 293 83.54 -5.97 18.60
CA LYS A 293 83.29 -4.52 18.50
C LYS A 293 83.21 -4.06 17.05
N LYS A 294 84.16 -4.47 16.20
CA LYS A 294 84.15 -4.15 14.77
C LYS A 294 82.96 -4.73 14.02
N VAL A 295 82.56 -5.96 14.35
CA VAL A 295 81.39 -6.61 13.72
C VAL A 295 80.10 -5.85 14.06
N ARG A 296 79.96 -5.40 15.33
CA ARG A 296 78.85 -4.54 15.78
C ARG A 296 78.88 -3.15 15.13
N GLU A 297 80.06 -2.51 15.09
CA GLU A 297 80.28 -1.24 14.38
C GLU A 297 79.97 -1.37 12.88
N GLY A 298 80.22 -2.55 12.30
CA GLY A 298 79.89 -2.89 10.93
C GLY A 298 78.42 -3.23 10.67
N GLY A 299 77.57 -3.16 11.70
CA GLY A 299 76.13 -3.33 11.63
C GLY A 299 75.61 -4.61 12.27
N VAL A 300 76.41 -5.65 12.51
CA VAL A 300 75.93 -6.99 12.94
C VAL A 300 76.02 -7.18 14.46
N GLN A 301 74.87 -7.30 15.13
CA GLN A 301 74.78 -7.35 16.60
C GLN A 301 75.07 -8.74 17.20
N VAL A 302 76.32 -9.18 17.08
CA VAL A 302 76.79 -10.45 17.68
C VAL A 302 76.86 -10.39 19.21
N SER A 303 76.56 -11.50 19.90
CA SER A 303 76.60 -11.59 21.38
C SER A 303 78.01 -11.42 21.96
N ASP A 304 78.14 -11.08 23.25
CA ASP A 304 79.45 -10.96 23.90
C ASP A 304 80.23 -12.28 23.98
N ARG A 305 79.53 -13.40 23.84
CA ARG A 305 80.10 -14.75 23.79
C ARG A 305 80.34 -15.25 22.36
N TRP A 306 79.96 -14.48 21.33
CA TRP A 306 80.18 -14.87 19.94
C TRP A 306 81.68 -15.02 19.65
N SER A 307 82.00 -16.11 18.97
CA SER A 307 83.35 -16.47 18.54
C SER A 307 83.52 -16.06 17.07
N PRO A 308 84.67 -15.48 16.67
CA PRO A 308 85.01 -15.26 15.26
C PRO A 308 84.85 -16.49 14.37
N ARG A 309 84.90 -17.70 14.95
CA ARG A 309 84.73 -18.98 14.25
C ARG A 309 83.25 -19.35 13.99
N ASP A 310 82.31 -18.72 14.68
CA ASP A 310 80.89 -19.05 14.64
C ASP A 310 80.18 -18.37 13.46
N LYS A 311 80.34 -18.97 12.28
CA LYS A 311 79.70 -18.51 11.04
C LYS A 311 78.16 -18.60 11.14
N LYS A 312 77.62 -19.67 11.72
CA LYS A 312 76.17 -19.88 11.83
C LYS A 312 75.52 -18.80 12.72
N GLY A 313 76.13 -18.52 13.87
CA GLY A 313 75.68 -17.43 14.75
C GLY A 313 75.81 -16.05 14.10
N PHE A 314 76.83 -15.81 13.26
CA PHE A 314 76.90 -14.58 12.48
C PHE A 314 75.73 -14.45 11.49
N TYR A 315 75.46 -15.51 10.72
CA TYR A 315 74.40 -15.54 9.71
C TYR A 315 73.03 -15.30 10.34
N ALA A 316 72.76 -15.95 11.48
CA ALA A 316 71.53 -15.76 12.25
C ALA A 316 71.34 -14.32 12.75
N GLN A 317 72.43 -13.61 13.11
CA GLN A 317 72.32 -12.20 13.51
C GLN A 317 72.06 -11.26 12.32
N VAL A 318 72.66 -11.55 11.16
CA VAL A 318 72.39 -10.78 9.94
C VAL A 318 70.93 -10.97 9.51
N GLU A 319 70.45 -12.21 9.48
CA GLU A 319 69.05 -12.54 9.20
C GLU A 319 68.09 -11.83 10.17
N LYS A 320 68.36 -11.92 11.48
CA LYS A 320 67.54 -11.23 12.49
C LYS A 320 67.44 -9.73 12.25
N GLN A 321 68.50 -9.09 11.77
CA GLN A 321 68.51 -7.66 11.47
C GLN A 321 67.72 -7.32 10.21
N ILE A 322 67.91 -8.11 9.14
CA ILE A 322 67.14 -7.94 7.90
C ILE A 322 65.66 -8.11 8.22
N MET A 323 65.28 -9.19 8.92
CA MET A 323 63.89 -9.44 9.36
C MET A 323 63.32 -8.30 10.21
N ALA A 324 64.12 -7.69 11.10
CA ALA A 324 63.70 -6.55 11.91
C ALA A 324 63.43 -5.28 11.08
N GLU A 325 63.95 -5.20 9.84
CA GLU A 325 63.71 -4.11 8.91
C GLU A 325 62.54 -4.42 7.95
N ILE A 326 62.51 -5.62 7.38
CA ILE A 326 61.55 -5.95 6.31
C ILE A 326 60.16 -6.32 6.84
N GLU A 327 60.07 -6.99 7.99
CA GLU A 327 58.79 -7.45 8.55
C GLU A 327 57.87 -6.27 8.94
N PRO A 328 58.34 -5.24 9.66
CA PRO A 328 57.48 -4.11 9.99
C PRO A 328 57.04 -3.31 8.76
N ARG A 329 57.89 -3.24 7.71
CA ARG A 329 57.54 -2.58 6.45
C ARG A 329 56.44 -3.33 5.72
N TYR A 330 56.57 -4.65 5.57
CA TYR A 330 55.54 -5.49 4.97
C TYR A 330 54.20 -5.33 5.71
N ARG A 331 54.20 -5.51 7.04
CA ARG A 331 53.01 -5.33 7.87
C ARG A 331 52.39 -3.95 7.69
N PHE A 332 53.21 -2.89 7.67
CA PHE A 332 52.73 -1.53 7.48
C PHE A 332 52.07 -1.33 6.11
N GLU A 333 52.72 -1.76 5.03
CA GLU A 333 52.21 -1.60 3.66
C GLU A 333 50.91 -2.39 3.44
N ILE A 334 50.84 -3.61 3.93
CA ILE A 334 49.64 -4.44 3.84
C ILE A 334 48.49 -3.82 4.64
N SER A 335 48.71 -3.48 5.91
CA SER A 335 47.66 -2.86 6.73
C SER A 335 47.21 -1.50 6.19
N LYS A 336 48.11 -0.73 5.59
CA LYS A 336 47.76 0.54 4.94
C LYS A 336 46.86 0.35 3.71
N ASN A 337 47.14 -0.64 2.87
CA ASN A 337 46.42 -0.83 1.60
C ASN A 337 45.13 -1.64 1.75
N PHE A 338 45.09 -2.56 2.71
CA PHE A 338 43.98 -3.52 2.87
C PHE A 338 43.20 -3.34 4.18
N GLY A 339 43.70 -2.54 5.13
CA GLY A 339 43.02 -2.26 6.41
C GLY A 339 43.31 -3.28 7.52
N GLY A 340 44.09 -4.32 7.24
CA GLY A 340 44.42 -5.42 8.16
C GLY A 340 45.73 -6.11 7.76
N TYR A 341 46.25 -6.99 8.61
CA TYR A 341 47.43 -7.78 8.26
C TYR A 341 47.00 -9.00 7.44
N LEU A 342 47.69 -9.24 6.33
CA LEU A 342 47.52 -10.41 5.47
C LEU A 342 48.87 -11.14 5.36
N PRO A 343 48.95 -12.45 5.62
CA PRO A 343 50.13 -13.28 5.35
C PRO A 343 50.56 -13.21 3.89
N HIS A 344 51.88 -13.17 3.64
CA HIS A 344 52.46 -13.08 2.29
C HIS A 344 52.30 -14.36 1.45
N THR A 345 51.88 -15.47 2.09
CA THR A 345 51.70 -16.77 1.46
C THR A 345 50.29 -17.01 0.94
N TYR A 346 49.37 -16.06 1.10
CA TYR A 346 47.98 -16.25 0.67
C TYR A 346 47.86 -16.42 -0.84
N ASP A 347 47.25 -17.54 -1.24
CA ASP A 347 46.67 -17.69 -2.56
C ASP A 347 45.37 -16.87 -2.68
N PHE A 348 44.78 -16.82 -3.89
CA PHE A 348 43.57 -16.04 -4.11
C PHE A 348 42.39 -16.51 -3.26
N SER A 349 42.26 -17.82 -3.02
CA SER A 349 41.18 -18.38 -2.23
C SER A 349 41.31 -18.00 -0.76
N GLN A 350 42.53 -17.99 -0.23
CA GLN A 350 42.81 -17.55 1.14
C GLN A 350 42.65 -16.03 1.28
N PHE A 351 43.13 -15.27 0.31
CA PHE A 351 43.00 -13.80 0.29
C PHE A 351 41.54 -13.37 0.31
N GLN A 352 40.70 -13.91 -0.58
CA GLN A 352 39.30 -13.51 -0.61
C GLN A 352 38.55 -13.96 0.65
N ALA A 353 38.93 -15.07 1.29
CA ALA A 353 38.29 -15.58 2.49
C ALA A 353 38.71 -14.85 3.78
N ASP A 354 39.73 -13.99 3.73
CA ASP A 354 40.18 -13.21 4.89
C ASP A 354 39.09 -12.24 5.36
N GLU A 355 38.88 -12.15 6.68
CA GLU A 355 37.86 -11.30 7.30
C GLU A 355 37.98 -9.83 6.86
N THR A 356 39.21 -9.32 6.72
CA THR A 356 39.47 -7.94 6.30
C THR A 356 38.94 -7.68 4.89
N ILE A 357 39.17 -8.64 3.98
CA ILE A 357 38.77 -8.55 2.58
C ILE A 357 37.25 -8.76 2.46
N GLN A 358 36.69 -9.74 3.16
CA GLN A 358 35.25 -9.97 3.22
C GLN A 358 34.48 -8.76 3.75
N SER A 359 34.87 -8.23 4.92
CA SER A 359 34.20 -7.06 5.50
C SER A 359 34.28 -5.83 4.61
N ARG A 360 35.37 -5.65 3.86
CA ARG A 360 35.47 -4.58 2.87
C ARG A 360 34.52 -4.82 1.70
N TRP A 361 34.52 -6.03 1.13
CA TRP A 361 33.68 -6.39 0.00
C TRP A 361 32.19 -6.25 0.32
N GLN A 362 31.75 -6.79 1.47
CA GLN A 362 30.38 -6.66 1.96
C GLN A 362 29.99 -5.20 2.16
N ARG A 363 30.86 -4.38 2.76
CA ARG A 363 30.60 -2.94 2.96
C ARG A 363 30.45 -2.19 1.64
N ASP A 364 31.31 -2.45 0.67
CA ASP A 364 31.27 -1.82 -0.65
C ASP A 364 29.95 -2.17 -1.38
N LEU A 365 29.42 -3.38 -1.15
CA LEU A 365 28.13 -3.84 -1.65
C LEU A 365 26.93 -3.50 -0.75
N LYS A 366 27.16 -2.85 0.41
CA LYS A 366 26.14 -2.56 1.44
C LYS A 366 25.38 -3.80 1.92
N ILE A 367 26.06 -4.94 1.99
CA ILE A 367 25.52 -6.17 2.56
C ILE A 367 25.66 -6.08 4.08
N ASP A 368 24.55 -6.33 4.78
CA ASP A 368 24.39 -6.16 6.23
C ASP A 368 24.08 -7.49 6.95
N VAL A 369 24.55 -8.60 6.36
CA VAL A 369 24.40 -9.95 6.87
C VAL A 369 25.79 -10.59 6.97
N ASP A 370 26.41 -10.46 8.13
CA ASP A 370 27.80 -10.85 8.39
C ASP A 370 28.08 -12.35 8.17
N SER A 371 27.05 -13.20 8.27
CA SER A 371 27.18 -14.66 8.08
C SER A 371 27.37 -15.09 6.63
N LEU A 372 27.15 -14.19 5.65
CA LEU A 372 27.21 -14.52 4.24
C LEU A 372 28.56 -14.14 3.63
N GLN A 373 29.37 -15.16 3.32
CA GLN A 373 30.65 -14.94 2.64
C GLN A 373 30.45 -14.82 1.13
N LEU A 374 31.15 -13.86 0.53
CA LEU A 374 31.23 -13.70 -0.91
C LEU A 374 32.42 -14.50 -1.43
N LYS A 375 32.25 -15.16 -2.57
CA LYS A 375 33.35 -15.81 -3.29
C LYS A 375 33.34 -15.33 -4.73
N SER A 376 34.50 -15.28 -5.36
CA SER A 376 34.64 -15.06 -6.79
C SER A 376 34.33 -16.31 -7.61
N ASP A 377 34.11 -16.14 -8.92
CA ASP A 377 33.91 -17.19 -9.91
C ASP A 377 32.69 -18.09 -9.68
N TRP A 378 31.68 -17.62 -8.94
CA TRP A 378 30.40 -18.33 -8.86
C TRP A 378 29.61 -18.20 -10.15
N SER A 379 29.04 -19.31 -10.63
CA SER A 379 27.97 -19.26 -11.62
C SER A 379 26.74 -18.56 -11.02
N LEU A 380 25.87 -18.01 -11.88
CA LEU A 380 24.60 -17.40 -11.46
C LEU A 380 23.82 -18.33 -10.51
N GLU A 381 23.69 -19.62 -10.85
CA GLU A 381 22.99 -20.61 -10.01
C GLU A 381 23.66 -20.80 -8.63
N THR A 382 24.99 -20.81 -8.58
CA THR A 382 25.71 -20.98 -7.31
C THR A 382 25.60 -19.73 -6.46
N PHE A 383 25.72 -18.54 -7.08
CA PHE A 383 25.53 -17.26 -6.43
C PHE A 383 24.11 -17.13 -5.86
N GLU A 384 23.10 -17.49 -6.65
CA GLU A 384 21.69 -17.48 -6.27
C GLU A 384 21.48 -18.31 -4.99
N LYS A 385 21.83 -19.60 -5.03
CA LYS A 385 21.58 -20.53 -3.93
C LYS A 385 22.41 -20.27 -2.69
N THR A 386 23.65 -19.83 -2.84
CA THR A 386 24.63 -19.76 -1.73
C THR A 386 24.65 -18.39 -1.07
N PHE A 387 24.31 -17.33 -1.80
CA PHE A 387 24.38 -15.97 -1.30
C PHE A 387 23.07 -15.22 -1.46
N TYR A 388 22.55 -15.10 -2.69
CA TYR A 388 21.44 -14.19 -2.98
C TYR A 388 20.16 -14.60 -2.25
N ASP A 389 19.73 -15.85 -2.37
CA ASP A 389 18.54 -16.36 -1.69
C ASP A 389 18.64 -16.26 -0.16
N PRO A 390 19.74 -16.71 0.49
CA PRO A 390 19.94 -16.48 1.92
C PRO A 390 19.93 -15.00 2.33
N TRP A 391 20.48 -14.12 1.50
CA TRP A 391 20.50 -12.68 1.78
C TRP A 391 19.11 -12.06 1.69
N VAL A 392 18.39 -12.33 0.60
CA VAL A 392 17.00 -11.89 0.40
C VAL A 392 16.12 -12.43 1.52
N ASN A 393 16.27 -13.70 1.90
CA ASN A 393 15.53 -14.29 3.01
C ASN A 393 15.85 -13.59 4.34
N ALA A 394 17.13 -13.33 4.64
CA ALA A 394 17.51 -12.65 5.87
C ALA A 394 16.97 -11.21 5.94
N LEU A 395 16.93 -10.50 4.81
CA LEU A 395 16.31 -9.18 4.72
C LEU A 395 14.79 -9.26 4.87
N ALA A 396 14.16 -10.20 4.18
CA ALA A 396 12.73 -10.44 4.25
C ALA A 396 12.28 -10.81 5.67
N ASP A 397 13.00 -11.69 6.36
CA ASP A 397 12.71 -12.10 7.75
C ASP A 397 12.70 -10.90 8.70
N ARG A 398 13.61 -9.92 8.50
CA ARG A 398 13.63 -8.67 9.30
C ARG A 398 12.40 -7.81 9.04
N GLU A 399 11.92 -7.75 7.80
CA GLU A 399 10.71 -7.00 7.45
C GLU A 399 9.43 -7.74 7.87
N VAL A 400 9.40 -9.08 7.78
CA VAL A 400 8.29 -9.92 8.26
C VAL A 400 8.06 -9.69 9.74
N VAL A 401 9.10 -9.57 10.56
CA VAL A 401 8.96 -9.27 11.99
C VAL A 401 8.24 -7.94 12.25
N LYS A 402 8.44 -6.93 11.38
CA LYS A 402 7.73 -5.64 11.49
C LYS A 402 6.28 -5.76 11.04
N VAL A 403 6.02 -6.47 9.95
CA VAL A 403 4.66 -6.68 9.41
C VAL A 403 3.82 -7.53 10.35
N LEU A 404 4.40 -8.61 10.87
CA LEU A 404 3.79 -9.54 11.82
C LEU A 404 4.11 -9.17 13.26
N ALA A 405 4.31 -7.88 13.56
CA ALA A 405 4.56 -7.37 14.91
C ALA A 405 3.56 -7.95 15.92
N PRO A 406 3.96 -8.18 17.18
CA PRO A 406 3.11 -8.82 18.17
C PRO A 406 1.84 -8.00 18.42
N VAL A 407 0.74 -8.66 18.81
CA VAL A 407 -0.55 -8.02 19.10
C VAL A 407 -0.41 -6.85 20.07
N SER A 408 0.48 -6.94 21.06
CA SER A 408 0.78 -5.87 22.01
C SER A 408 1.19 -4.55 21.36
N ASP A 409 1.83 -4.59 20.19
CA ASP A 409 2.27 -3.37 19.50
C ASP A 409 1.08 -2.62 18.87
N PHE A 410 -0.07 -3.28 18.70
CA PHE A 410 -1.31 -2.71 18.16
C PHE A 410 -2.30 -2.26 19.25
N GLU A 411 -1.96 -2.46 20.53
CA GLU A 411 -2.69 -1.92 21.67
C GLU A 411 -2.55 -0.39 21.77
N GLU A 412 -3.36 0.23 22.63
CA GLU A 412 -3.30 1.69 22.88
C GLU A 412 -1.92 2.09 23.44
N GLY A 413 -1.25 3.03 22.79
CA GLY A 413 0.12 3.46 23.07
C GLY A 413 1.22 2.55 22.52
N GLY A 414 0.88 1.50 21.76
CA GLY A 414 1.82 0.59 21.12
C GLY A 414 2.51 1.18 19.89
N ALA A 415 3.63 0.57 19.47
CA ALA A 415 4.44 1.07 18.35
C ALA A 415 3.73 1.01 16.97
N SER A 416 2.72 0.16 16.84
CA SER A 416 1.93 -0.07 15.62
C SER A 416 0.45 0.30 15.78
N GLU A 417 0.09 1.08 16.81
CA GLU A 417 -1.30 1.50 17.06
C GLU A 417 -1.90 2.22 15.84
N ASP A 418 -1.24 3.27 15.36
CA ASP A 418 -1.70 4.08 14.23
C ASP A 418 -1.81 3.26 12.95
N THR A 419 -0.81 2.40 12.68
CA THR A 419 -0.82 1.48 11.54
C THR A 419 -2.04 0.55 11.59
N GLY A 420 -2.34 0.00 12.77
CA GLY A 420 -3.49 -0.85 12.98
C GLY A 420 -4.83 -0.17 12.81
N LEU A 421 -4.98 1.04 13.40
CA LEU A 421 -6.19 1.85 13.27
C LEU A 421 -6.42 2.26 11.81
N ASN A 422 -5.36 2.64 11.10
CA ASN A 422 -5.45 3.01 9.70
C ASN A 422 -5.80 1.80 8.83
N ALA A 423 -5.22 0.64 9.09
CA ALA A 423 -5.55 -0.57 8.35
C ALA A 423 -7.01 -0.99 8.52
N ILE A 424 -7.60 -0.85 9.72
CA ILE A 424 -9.04 -1.04 9.93
C ILE A 424 -9.85 -0.05 9.08
N ARG A 425 -9.44 1.23 9.03
CA ARG A 425 -10.11 2.24 8.20
C ARG A 425 -10.05 1.85 6.73
N ILE A 426 -8.87 1.54 6.19
CA ILE A 426 -8.67 1.11 4.79
C ILE A 426 -9.53 -0.12 4.47
N ALA A 427 -9.62 -1.09 5.38
CA ALA A 427 -10.43 -2.29 5.18
C ALA A 427 -11.94 -2.01 5.04
N TYR A 428 -12.47 -1.01 5.74
CA TYR A 428 -13.92 -0.74 5.81
C TYR A 428 -14.40 0.46 4.99
N VAL A 429 -13.53 1.41 4.63
CA VAL A 429 -13.88 2.55 3.77
C VAL A 429 -14.58 2.12 2.47
N PRO A 430 -14.09 1.12 1.72
CA PRO A 430 -14.75 0.62 0.52
C PRO A 430 -16.20 0.21 0.75
N LEU A 431 -16.44 -0.57 1.81
CA LEU A 431 -17.76 -1.05 2.17
C LEU A 431 -18.71 0.11 2.48
N VAL A 432 -18.26 1.07 3.30
CA VAL A 432 -19.06 2.24 3.67
C VAL A 432 -19.38 3.07 2.42
N ALA A 433 -18.39 3.34 1.57
CA ALA A 433 -18.56 4.08 0.33
C ALA A 433 -19.55 3.40 -0.61
N PHE A 434 -19.45 2.08 -0.82
CA PHE A 434 -20.40 1.33 -1.65
C PHE A 434 -21.82 1.36 -1.10
N ILE A 435 -22.01 1.19 0.21
CA ILE A 435 -23.34 1.24 0.84
C ILE A 435 -23.99 2.60 0.60
N PHE A 436 -23.29 3.70 0.89
CA PHE A 436 -23.86 5.04 0.72
C PHE A 436 -24.07 5.39 -0.76
N SER A 437 -23.16 4.98 -1.65
CA SER A 437 -23.31 5.18 -3.09
C SER A 437 -24.54 4.43 -3.64
N CYS A 438 -24.69 3.15 -3.30
CA CYS A 438 -25.86 2.36 -3.71
C CYS A 438 -27.17 2.91 -3.16
N LEU A 439 -27.20 3.34 -1.89
CA LEU A 439 -28.38 3.98 -1.29
C LEU A 439 -28.73 5.30 -1.98
N GLY A 440 -27.73 6.14 -2.25
CA GLY A 440 -27.88 7.39 -2.98
C GLY A 440 -28.44 7.16 -4.38
N ALA A 441 -27.77 6.33 -5.17
CA ALA A 441 -28.19 5.98 -6.53
C ALA A 441 -29.63 5.45 -6.57
N LEU A 442 -30.00 4.54 -5.66
CA LEU A 442 -31.35 3.96 -5.59
C LEU A 442 -32.42 5.02 -5.29
N VAL A 443 -32.24 5.78 -4.21
CA VAL A 443 -33.21 6.80 -3.79
C VAL A 443 -33.37 7.88 -4.86
N HIS A 444 -32.27 8.32 -5.46
CA HIS A 444 -32.29 9.41 -6.43
C HIS A 444 -32.76 8.99 -7.81
N THR A 445 -32.56 7.73 -8.21
CA THR A 445 -33.18 7.16 -9.42
C THR A 445 -34.70 7.24 -9.32
N PHE A 446 -35.25 6.78 -8.20
CA PHE A 446 -36.70 6.87 -7.94
C PHE A 446 -37.18 8.32 -7.98
N LYS A 447 -36.48 9.22 -7.29
CA LYS A 447 -36.87 10.64 -7.24
C LYS A 447 -36.79 11.32 -8.59
N THR A 448 -35.81 10.99 -9.41
CA THR A 448 -35.67 11.55 -10.76
C THR A 448 -36.83 11.10 -11.64
N LEU A 449 -37.18 9.80 -11.62
CA LEU A 449 -38.37 9.30 -12.32
C LEU A 449 -39.66 9.97 -11.84
N TRP A 450 -39.80 10.13 -10.52
CA TRP A 450 -40.92 10.83 -9.91
C TRP A 450 -41.02 12.29 -10.37
N PHE A 451 -39.93 13.06 -10.26
CA PHE A 451 -39.93 14.47 -10.67
C PHE A 451 -40.13 14.63 -12.18
N GLY A 452 -39.58 13.73 -12.99
CA GLY A 452 -39.78 13.69 -14.44
C GLY A 452 -41.25 13.47 -14.81
N SER A 453 -41.91 12.49 -14.17
CA SER A 453 -43.34 12.24 -14.40
C SER A 453 -44.22 13.41 -13.95
N MET A 454 -43.88 14.04 -12.83
CA MET A 454 -44.56 15.23 -12.32
C MET A 454 -44.37 16.43 -13.24
N ALA A 455 -43.17 16.59 -13.79
CA ALA A 455 -42.86 17.61 -14.79
C ALA A 455 -43.58 17.34 -16.11
N ALA A 456 -43.72 16.09 -16.56
CA ALA A 456 -44.37 15.76 -17.83
C ALA A 456 -45.90 15.81 -17.76
N LEU A 457 -46.49 15.16 -16.74
CA LEU A 457 -47.92 14.83 -16.68
C LEU A 457 -48.73 15.75 -15.75
N GLY A 458 -48.09 16.44 -14.81
CA GLY A 458 -48.74 17.38 -13.88
C GLY A 458 -49.81 16.78 -12.95
N ARG A 459 -49.92 15.45 -12.86
CA ARG A 459 -50.97 14.74 -12.10
C ARG A 459 -50.37 13.76 -11.08
N ILE A 460 -50.42 14.13 -9.80
CA ILE A 460 -49.83 13.39 -8.66
C ILE A 460 -50.40 11.96 -8.50
N TRP A 461 -51.67 11.72 -8.80
CA TRP A 461 -52.37 10.50 -8.39
C TRP A 461 -52.29 9.32 -9.38
N LEU A 462 -51.94 9.56 -10.64
CA LEU A 462 -51.76 8.49 -11.64
C LEU A 462 -50.29 8.07 -11.78
N ALA A 463 -49.36 9.03 -11.73
CA ALA A 463 -47.93 8.74 -11.87
C ALA A 463 -47.34 8.00 -10.67
N ALA A 464 -47.85 8.27 -9.46
CA ALA A 464 -47.32 7.76 -8.22
C ALA A 464 -47.42 6.24 -8.04
N PRO A 465 -48.64 5.64 -8.07
CA PRO A 465 -48.79 4.20 -7.96
C PRO A 465 -48.14 3.51 -9.16
N ILE A 466 -48.27 4.02 -10.39
CA ILE A 466 -47.69 3.38 -11.58
C ILE A 466 -46.16 3.33 -11.51
N LEU A 467 -45.49 4.41 -11.10
CA LEU A 467 -44.04 4.41 -10.91
C LEU A 467 -43.59 3.55 -9.73
N LEU A 468 -44.35 3.53 -8.63
CA LEU A 468 -44.09 2.63 -7.50
C LEU A 468 -44.27 1.17 -7.93
N THR A 469 -45.31 0.83 -8.70
CA THR A 469 -45.54 -0.52 -9.22
C THR A 469 -44.49 -0.92 -10.24
N ALA A 470 -44.11 -0.03 -11.15
CA ALA A 470 -43.03 -0.26 -12.11
C ALA A 470 -41.67 -0.43 -11.40
N MET A 471 -41.45 0.28 -10.30
CA MET A 471 -40.26 0.13 -9.44
C MET A 471 -40.30 -1.19 -8.67
N TYR A 472 -41.40 -1.53 -8.00
CA TYR A 472 -41.55 -2.83 -7.34
C TYR A 472 -41.41 -3.99 -8.33
N PHE A 473 -41.88 -3.79 -9.56
CA PHE A 473 -41.68 -4.72 -10.65
C PHE A 473 -40.21 -4.77 -11.06
N SER A 474 -39.53 -3.66 -11.35
CA SER A 474 -38.10 -3.67 -11.71
C SER A 474 -37.20 -4.19 -10.59
N LEU A 475 -37.48 -3.84 -9.32
CA LEU A 475 -36.79 -4.41 -8.17
C LEU A 475 -37.09 -5.90 -8.04
N GLY A 476 -38.36 -6.30 -8.18
CA GLY A 476 -38.83 -7.68 -8.02
C GLY A 476 -38.46 -8.63 -9.16
N THR A 477 -38.28 -8.13 -10.38
CA THR A 477 -38.07 -8.95 -11.59
C THR A 477 -36.69 -8.78 -12.20
N VAL A 478 -35.96 -7.71 -11.90
CA VAL A 478 -34.59 -7.48 -12.43
C VAL A 478 -33.56 -7.54 -11.31
N VAL A 479 -33.74 -6.80 -10.22
CA VAL A 479 -32.73 -6.73 -9.15
C VAL A 479 -32.77 -7.98 -8.25
N ILE A 480 -33.93 -8.33 -7.70
CA ILE A 480 -34.11 -9.46 -6.76
C ILE A 480 -33.72 -10.82 -7.39
N PRO A 481 -34.09 -11.14 -8.64
CA PRO A 481 -33.64 -12.37 -9.27
C PRO A 481 -32.12 -12.39 -9.49
N GLN A 482 -31.51 -11.25 -9.84
CA GLN A 482 -30.05 -11.15 -9.99
C GLN A 482 -29.30 -11.28 -8.66
N MET A 483 -29.87 -10.77 -7.56
CA MET A 483 -29.37 -11.06 -6.20
C MET A 483 -29.49 -12.54 -5.82
N SER A 484 -30.36 -13.29 -6.51
CA SER A 484 -30.52 -14.74 -6.31
C SER A 484 -29.66 -15.56 -7.28
N VAL A 485 -29.12 -14.96 -8.34
CA VAL A 485 -28.20 -15.64 -9.27
C VAL A 485 -26.78 -15.41 -8.80
N ALA A 486 -26.12 -16.49 -8.40
CA ALA A 486 -24.71 -16.43 -8.06
C ALA A 486 -23.86 -16.24 -9.32
N ASN A 487 -22.86 -15.36 -9.22
CA ASN A 487 -21.84 -15.14 -10.26
C ASN A 487 -20.59 -16.00 -9.96
N PRO A 488 -19.61 -16.10 -10.89
CA PRO A 488 -18.42 -16.94 -10.69
C PRO A 488 -17.66 -16.66 -9.38
N VAL A 489 -17.64 -15.40 -8.92
CA VAL A 489 -17.00 -14.99 -7.66
C VAL A 489 -17.78 -15.49 -6.45
N THR A 490 -19.09 -15.22 -6.40
CA THR A 490 -19.95 -15.61 -5.25
C THR A 490 -20.28 -17.10 -5.19
N ASN A 491 -19.93 -17.86 -6.23
CA ASN A 491 -19.91 -19.33 -6.25
C ASN A 491 -18.54 -19.91 -5.88
N ALA A 492 -17.49 -19.08 -5.84
CA ALA A 492 -16.15 -19.56 -5.54
C ALA A 492 -16.07 -20.04 -4.08
N VAL A 493 -15.33 -21.13 -3.86
CA VAL A 493 -15.18 -21.76 -2.54
C VAL A 493 -14.62 -20.77 -1.51
N LEU A 494 -13.71 -19.90 -1.94
CA LEU A 494 -13.17 -18.85 -1.05
C LEU A 494 -14.28 -17.91 -0.60
N TYR A 495 -15.08 -17.38 -1.54
CA TYR A 495 -16.13 -16.42 -1.22
C TYR A 495 -17.15 -17.01 -0.25
N THR A 496 -17.67 -18.20 -0.55
CA THR A 496 -18.71 -18.85 0.27
C THR A 496 -18.21 -19.12 1.68
N LYS A 497 -16.95 -19.53 1.83
CA LYS A 497 -16.34 -19.74 3.15
C LYS A 497 -16.20 -18.44 3.94
N LEU A 498 -15.70 -17.38 3.31
CA LEU A 498 -15.60 -16.05 3.94
C LEU A 498 -16.97 -15.52 4.35
N GLU A 499 -17.98 -15.70 3.49
CA GLU A 499 -19.36 -15.30 3.75
C GLU A 499 -19.97 -16.05 4.96
N GLU A 500 -19.82 -17.37 5.02
CA GLU A 500 -20.30 -18.20 6.14
C GLU A 500 -19.64 -17.78 7.46
N GLN A 501 -18.32 -17.66 7.49
CA GLN A 501 -17.58 -17.26 8.70
C GLN A 501 -17.93 -15.84 9.15
N THR A 502 -18.10 -14.92 8.19
CA THR A 502 -18.57 -13.56 8.49
C THR A 502 -19.97 -13.57 9.07
N ALA A 503 -20.87 -14.41 8.56
CA ALA A 503 -22.23 -14.53 9.07
C ALA A 503 -22.28 -15.06 10.51
N GLU A 504 -21.39 -15.99 10.85
CA GLU A 504 -21.25 -16.54 12.20
C GLU A 504 -20.74 -15.49 13.19
N LYS A 505 -19.74 -14.68 12.81
CA LYS A 505 -19.07 -13.73 13.72
C LYS A 505 -19.75 -12.36 13.80
N ALA A 506 -20.17 -11.81 12.66
CA ALA A 506 -20.76 -10.47 12.55
C ALA A 506 -22.28 -10.47 12.33
N GLY A 507 -22.90 -11.65 12.24
CA GLY A 507 -24.31 -11.84 11.93
C GLY A 507 -24.62 -11.83 10.43
N PRO A 508 -25.81 -12.27 10.01
CA PRO A 508 -26.12 -12.54 8.60
C PRO A 508 -26.28 -11.29 7.73
N VAL A 509 -26.47 -10.11 8.32
CA VAL A 509 -26.77 -8.88 7.59
C VAL A 509 -25.56 -8.38 6.81
N LEU A 510 -24.39 -8.31 7.46
CA LEU A 510 -23.16 -7.81 6.86
C LEU A 510 -22.74 -8.58 5.59
N PRO A 511 -22.57 -9.92 5.62
CA PRO A 511 -22.18 -10.67 4.43
C PRO A 511 -23.27 -10.64 3.35
N SER A 512 -24.56 -10.61 3.73
CA SER A 512 -25.65 -10.45 2.75
C SER A 512 -25.56 -9.12 1.98
N VAL A 513 -25.19 -8.03 2.68
CA VAL A 513 -24.95 -6.73 2.05
C VAL A 513 -23.76 -6.80 1.10
N MET A 514 -22.64 -7.38 1.53
CA MET A 514 -21.45 -7.56 0.70
C MET A 514 -21.74 -8.42 -0.55
N ARG A 515 -22.46 -9.53 -0.38
CA ARG A 515 -22.90 -10.39 -1.49
C ARG A 515 -23.76 -9.64 -2.48
N THR A 516 -24.71 -8.85 -1.97
CA THR A 516 -25.56 -7.99 -2.81
C THR A 516 -24.72 -7.03 -3.64
N LEU A 517 -23.72 -6.39 -3.02
CA LEU A 517 -22.81 -5.48 -3.73
C LEU A 517 -22.07 -6.23 -4.85
N VAL A 518 -21.45 -7.39 -4.55
CA VAL A 518 -20.71 -8.17 -5.54
C VAL A 518 -21.61 -8.67 -6.69
N GLN A 519 -22.84 -9.10 -6.41
CA GLN A 519 -23.77 -9.62 -7.43
C GLN A 519 -24.37 -8.55 -8.32
N LEU A 520 -24.56 -7.32 -7.82
CA LEU A 520 -25.19 -6.25 -8.60
C LEU A 520 -24.21 -5.55 -9.54
N GLN A 521 -22.91 -5.61 -9.26
CA GLN A 521 -21.89 -4.87 -10.01
C GLN A 521 -21.79 -5.21 -11.51
N PRO A 522 -21.94 -6.47 -11.97
CA PRO A 522 -22.01 -6.77 -13.41
C PRO A 522 -23.11 -5.99 -14.15
N LEU A 523 -24.20 -5.64 -13.47
CA LEU A 523 -25.31 -4.88 -14.05
C LEU A 523 -25.07 -3.36 -14.00
N PHE A 524 -24.59 -2.85 -12.86
CA PHE A 524 -24.47 -1.41 -12.63
C PHE A 524 -23.20 -0.82 -13.24
N TYR A 525 -22.06 -1.50 -13.13
CA TYR A 525 -20.78 -0.97 -13.55
C TYR A 525 -20.73 -0.56 -15.03
N PRO A 526 -21.21 -1.36 -16.02
CA PRO A 526 -21.17 -0.95 -17.42
C PRO A 526 -21.95 0.34 -17.71
N ILE A 527 -23.05 0.58 -16.98
CA ILE A 527 -23.86 1.79 -17.10
C ILE A 527 -23.11 2.96 -16.47
N SER A 528 -22.61 2.76 -15.25
CA SER A 528 -21.82 3.73 -14.50
C SER A 528 -20.59 4.20 -15.28
N GLU A 529 -19.87 3.26 -15.87
CA GLU A 529 -18.65 3.53 -16.64
C GLU A 529 -18.95 4.21 -17.97
N ALA A 530 -20.05 3.84 -18.65
CA ALA A 530 -20.50 4.55 -19.84
C ALA A 530 -20.88 6.01 -19.54
N VAL A 531 -21.51 6.26 -18.38
CA VAL A 531 -21.80 7.63 -17.93
C VAL A 531 -20.49 8.39 -17.67
N ARG A 532 -19.56 7.79 -16.92
CA ARG A 532 -18.26 8.41 -16.61
C ARG A 532 -17.50 8.79 -17.87
N THR A 533 -17.29 7.84 -18.78
CA THR A 533 -16.42 8.02 -19.95
C THR A 533 -17.09 8.79 -21.09
N LYS A 534 -18.38 8.55 -21.37
CA LYS A 534 -19.06 9.13 -22.54
C LYS A 534 -19.83 10.41 -22.23
N VAL A 535 -20.30 10.60 -21.00
CA VAL A 535 -21.11 11.77 -20.61
C VAL A 535 -20.30 12.78 -19.80
N LEU A 536 -19.48 12.29 -18.87
CA LEU A 536 -18.64 13.13 -17.99
C LEU A 536 -17.16 13.14 -18.39
N PHE A 537 -16.85 12.73 -19.63
CA PHE A 537 -15.52 12.84 -20.24
C PHE A 537 -14.38 12.19 -19.46
N GLY A 538 -14.66 11.12 -18.71
CA GLY A 538 -13.65 10.31 -18.05
C GLY A 538 -13.17 10.83 -16.69
N ILE A 539 -13.95 11.69 -16.03
CA ILE A 539 -13.65 12.25 -14.70
C ILE A 539 -13.05 11.21 -13.72
N GLU A 540 -11.97 11.59 -13.02
CA GLU A 540 -11.19 10.70 -12.15
C GLU A 540 -11.43 10.93 -10.65
N TYR A 541 -12.07 12.05 -10.29
CA TYR A 541 -12.33 12.43 -8.90
C TYR A 541 -11.05 12.63 -8.10
N LYS A 542 -10.15 13.49 -8.61
CA LYS A 542 -8.93 13.94 -7.93
C LYS A 542 -9.07 15.39 -7.49
N ALA A 543 -8.42 15.79 -6.39
CA ALA A 543 -8.49 17.17 -5.89
C ALA A 543 -8.10 18.21 -6.96
N GLU A 544 -7.07 17.90 -7.75
CA GLU A 544 -6.55 18.74 -8.84
C GLU A 544 -7.58 19.04 -9.93
N GLU A 545 -8.48 18.11 -10.24
CA GLU A 545 -9.52 18.28 -11.27
C GLU A 545 -10.55 19.36 -10.90
N PHE A 546 -10.69 19.65 -9.61
CA PHE A 546 -11.67 20.60 -9.08
C PHE A 546 -11.02 21.87 -8.50
N GLY A 547 -9.70 22.00 -8.61
CA GLY A 547 -8.94 23.17 -8.16
C GLY A 547 -8.87 23.31 -6.64
N PHE A 548 -8.88 22.18 -5.92
CA PHE A 548 -8.66 22.12 -4.48
C PHE A 548 -7.19 21.96 -4.11
#